data_AF-A0A964GN24-F1
#
_entry.id   AF-A0A964GN24-F1
#
_cell.length_a   1.000
_cell.length_b   1.000
_cell.length_c   1.000
_cell.angle_alpha   90.00
_cell.angle_beta   90.00
_cell.angle_gamma   90.00
#
_symmetry.space_group_name_H-M   'P 1'
#
loop_
_entity.id
_entity.type
_entity.pdbx_description
1 polymer ?
#
loop_
_entity_poly.entity_id
_entity_poly.type
_entity_poly.pdbx_seq_one_letter_code
_entity_poly.pdbx_strand_id
1 'polypeptide(L)'
;GVEIAGPQWFGDGTREGLNQAKSKWDLRPDMLRLNDALGVLSSGERMFLSAMVSFYNAREGGAMLKRCHFNGLSDFDGLDLPRRQVIADLLLNYSGW
;
A
#
# COMPACT_ATOMS: atom_id res chain seq x y z
N GLY A 1 6.71 -5.29 -2.49
CA GLY A 1 5.58 -4.39 -2.17
C GLY A 1 5.63 -3.09 -2.96
N VAL A 2 6.50 -2.14 -2.58
CA VAL A 2 6.61 -0.83 -3.24
C VAL A 2 6.94 -0.91 -4.72
N GLU A 3 7.75 -1.88 -5.15
CA GLU A 3 8.03 -2.13 -6.57
C GLU A 3 6.77 -2.39 -7.41
N ILE A 4 5.79 -3.14 -6.85
CA ILE A 4 4.51 -3.43 -7.50
C ILE A 4 3.55 -2.24 -7.40
N ALA A 5 3.56 -1.54 -6.27
CA ALA A 5 2.70 -0.39 -6.04
C ALA A 5 3.09 0.81 -6.90
N GLY A 6 4.39 0.94 -7.18
CA GLY A 6 5.00 2.09 -7.81
C GLY A 6 5.79 2.93 -6.80
N PRO A 7 7.08 3.23 -7.05
CA PRO A 7 7.89 4.03 -6.14
C PRO A 7 7.33 5.43 -5.94
N GLN A 8 6.58 5.99 -6.90
CA GLN A 8 6.02 7.34 -6.84
C GLN A 8 5.10 7.61 -5.63
N TRP A 9 4.61 6.55 -4.97
CA TRP A 9 3.71 6.63 -3.80
C TRP A 9 4.42 6.51 -2.45
N PHE A 10 5.74 6.26 -2.44
CA PHE A 10 6.49 5.95 -1.23
C PHE A 10 7.85 6.67 -1.22
N GLY A 11 8.35 6.98 -0.02
CA GLY A 11 9.66 7.59 0.16
C GLY A 11 9.76 8.95 -0.56
N ASP A 12 10.80 9.11 -1.37
CA ASP A 12 11.03 10.30 -2.21
C ASP A 12 10.33 10.22 -3.59
N GLY A 13 9.64 9.12 -3.88
CA GLY A 13 8.92 8.92 -5.13
C GLY A 13 9.78 8.37 -6.28
N THR A 14 11.06 8.05 -6.06
CA THR A 14 12.01 7.69 -7.13
C THR A 14 12.39 6.22 -7.12
N ARG A 15 12.87 5.72 -8.28
CA ARG A 15 13.38 4.35 -8.38
C ARG A 15 14.69 4.18 -7.61
N GLU A 16 15.51 5.22 -7.61
CA GLU A 16 16.78 5.30 -6.89
C GLU A 16 16.53 5.23 -5.37
N GLY A 17 15.57 6.00 -4.86
CA GLY A 17 15.16 5.96 -3.45
C GLY A 17 14.65 4.58 -3.04
N LEU A 18 13.89 3.91 -3.90
CA LEU A 18 13.48 2.51 -3.69
C LEU A 18 14.68 1.56 -3.56
N ASN A 19 15.66 1.68 -4.46
CA ASN A 19 16.82 0.78 -4.49
C ASN A 19 17.79 1.02 -3.32
N GLN A 20 17.80 2.23 -2.75
CA GLN A 20 18.69 2.61 -1.65
C GLN A 20 18.06 2.50 -0.27
N ALA A 21 16.76 2.22 -0.18
CA ALA A 21 16.05 2.08 1.08
C ALA A 21 16.68 0.98 1.96
N LYS A 22 17.03 1.33 3.21
CA LYS A 22 17.62 0.43 4.20
C LYS A 22 16.62 0.04 5.28
N SER A 23 15.57 0.83 5.41
CA SER A 23 14.49 0.65 6.35
C SER A 23 13.15 0.81 5.65
N LYS A 24 12.14 0.15 6.19
CA LYS A 24 10.74 0.38 5.81
C LYS A 24 10.39 1.88 5.87
N TRP A 25 10.92 2.63 6.83
CA TRP A 25 10.61 4.05 7.01
C TRP A 25 11.14 4.95 5.90
N ASP A 26 12.18 4.51 5.18
CA ASP A 26 12.66 5.19 3.97
C ASP A 26 11.61 5.13 2.85
N LEU A 27 10.73 4.14 2.92
CA LEU A 27 9.62 3.90 2.00
C LEU A 27 8.27 4.21 2.66
N ARG A 28 8.21 5.17 3.58
CA ARG A 28 6.93 5.62 4.13
C ARG A 28 5.98 6.11 3.02
N PRO A 29 4.68 5.84 3.11
CA PRO A 29 3.72 6.32 2.11
C PRO A 29 3.68 7.86 2.02
N ASP A 30 3.65 8.40 0.81
CA ASP A 30 3.34 9.81 0.57
C ASP A 30 1.82 10.01 0.63
N MET A 31 1.33 10.28 1.83
CA MET A 31 -0.11 10.41 2.09
C MET A 31 -0.75 11.58 1.36
N LEU A 32 -0.01 12.66 1.08
CA LEU A 32 -0.54 13.80 0.34
C LEU A 32 -0.84 13.37 -1.09
N ARG A 33 0.17 12.84 -1.77
CA ARG A 33 0.04 12.39 -3.16
C ARG A 33 -0.94 11.23 -3.31
N LEU A 34 -0.97 10.30 -2.34
CA LEU A 34 -1.93 9.20 -2.33
C LEU A 34 -3.36 9.73 -2.26
N ASN A 35 -3.68 10.61 -1.32
CA ASN A 35 -5.04 11.14 -1.15
C ASN A 35 -5.53 11.88 -2.41
N ASP A 36 -4.66 12.65 -3.06
CA ASP A 36 -4.99 13.36 -4.30
C ASP A 36 -5.27 12.38 -5.46
N ALA A 37 -4.54 11.26 -5.51
CA ALA A 37 -4.66 10.28 -6.59
C ALA A 37 -5.78 9.26 -6.41
N LEU A 38 -6.36 9.10 -5.21
CA LEU A 38 -7.44 8.12 -4.97
C LEU A 38 -8.64 8.33 -5.91
N GLY A 39 -8.89 9.54 -6.41
CA GLY A 39 -9.99 9.79 -7.35
C GLY A 39 -9.79 9.17 -8.74
N VAL A 40 -8.54 8.97 -9.16
CA VAL A 40 -8.18 8.56 -10.54
C VAL A 40 -7.64 7.14 -10.65
N LEU A 41 -7.25 6.53 -9.52
CA LEU A 41 -6.76 5.16 -9.46
C LEU A 41 -7.89 4.13 -9.65
N SER A 42 -7.55 2.99 -10.24
CA SER A 42 -8.49 1.86 -10.33
C SER A 42 -8.88 1.35 -8.93
N SER A 43 -9.99 0.62 -8.83
CA SER A 43 -10.43 0.01 -7.55
C SER A 43 -9.34 -0.87 -6.94
N GLY A 44 -8.69 -1.72 -7.74
CA GLY A 44 -7.62 -2.61 -7.29
C GLY A 44 -6.39 -1.86 -6.80
N GLU A 45 -5.94 -0.81 -7.51
CA GLU A 45 -4.81 0.01 -7.07
C GLU A 45 -5.09 0.71 -5.75
N ARG A 46 -6.27 1.32 -5.62
CA ARG A 46 -6.68 1.96 -4.37
C ARG A 46 -6.71 0.98 -3.20
N MET A 47 -7.30 -0.19 -3.39
CA MET A 47 -7.38 -1.20 -2.36
C MET A 47 -5.98 -1.69 -1.95
N PHE A 48 -5.12 -1.95 -2.92
CA PHE A 48 -3.75 -2.39 -2.66
C PHE A 48 -2.92 -1.33 -1.93
N LEU A 49 -2.97 -0.07 -2.37
CA LEU A 49 -2.27 1.02 -1.70
C LEU A 49 -2.81 1.25 -0.29
N SER A 50 -4.12 1.19 -0.09
CA SER A 50 -4.74 1.32 1.24
C SER A 50 -4.31 0.19 2.19
N ALA A 51 -4.22 -1.04 1.68
CA ALA A 51 -3.71 -2.18 2.45
C ALA A 51 -2.22 -2.01 2.79
N MET A 52 -1.39 -1.58 1.83
CA MET A 52 0.02 -1.27 2.07
C MET A 52 0.20 -0.19 3.16
N VAL A 53 -0.58 0.89 3.12
CA VAL A 53 -0.55 1.98 4.12
C VAL A 53 -0.91 1.44 5.52
N SER A 54 -1.82 0.47 5.62
CA SER A 54 -2.25 -0.10 6.90
C SER A 54 -1.09 -0.73 7.70
N PHE A 55 -0.06 -1.25 7.02
CA PHE A 55 1.14 -1.77 7.68
C PHE A 55 2.02 -0.66 8.25
N TYR A 56 1.95 0.57 7.75
CA TYR A 56 2.67 1.73 8.30
C TYR A 56 1.86 2.46 9.37
N ASN A 57 0.55 2.58 9.15
CA ASN A 57 -0.38 3.22 10.07
C ASN A 57 -1.77 2.60 9.88
N ALA A 58 -2.16 1.74 10.82
CA ALA A 58 -3.43 1.01 10.76
C ALA A 58 -4.66 1.93 10.75
N ARG A 59 -4.58 3.11 11.37
CA ARG A 59 -5.69 4.08 11.40
C ARG A 59 -5.92 4.71 10.03
N GLU A 60 -4.85 5.23 9.44
CA GLU A 60 -4.92 5.88 8.12
C GLU A 60 -5.27 4.86 7.02
N GLY A 61 -4.57 3.73 6.99
CA GLY A 61 -4.84 2.67 6.01
C GLY A 61 -6.25 2.10 6.15
N GLY A 62 -6.74 1.91 7.38
CA GLY A 62 -8.11 1.49 7.65
C GLY A 62 -9.15 2.52 7.17
N ALA A 63 -8.88 3.82 7.31
CA ALA A 63 -9.76 4.86 6.78
C ALA A 63 -9.78 4.85 5.24
N MET A 64 -8.63 4.65 4.60
CA MET A 64 -8.54 4.53 3.14
C MET A 64 -9.27 3.28 2.62
N LEU A 65 -9.11 2.12 3.28
CA LEU A 65 -9.81 0.88 2.93
C LEU A 65 -11.33 1.06 2.99
N LYS A 66 -11.85 1.73 4.02
CA LYS A 66 -13.29 2.04 4.12
C LYS A 66 -13.79 2.89 2.95
N ARG A 67 -13.00 3.86 2.49
CA ARG A 67 -13.33 4.67 1.28
C ARG A 67 -13.33 3.83 0.00
N CYS A 68 -12.65 2.68 0.01
CA CYS A 68 -12.65 1.71 -1.09
C CYS A 68 -13.78 0.66 -0.97
N HIS A 69 -14.74 0.86 -0.06
CA HIS A 69 -15.81 -0.10 0.24
C HIS A 69 -15.28 -1.50 0.67
N PHE A 70 -14.11 -1.54 1.31
CA PHE A 70 -13.55 -2.77 1.88
C PHE A 70 -14.37 -3.21 3.10
N ASN A 71 -14.91 -4.42 3.03
CA ASN A 71 -15.72 -5.08 4.05
C ASN A 71 -14.94 -6.22 4.75
N GLY A 72 -13.94 -6.80 4.09
CA GLY A 72 -13.13 -7.85 4.69
C GLY A 72 -12.10 -8.46 3.76
N LEU A 73 -11.35 -9.43 4.28
CA LEU A 73 -10.24 -10.07 3.56
C LEU A 73 -10.66 -10.76 2.26
N SER A 74 -11.94 -11.16 2.13
CA SER A 74 -12.50 -11.70 0.88
C SER A 74 -12.33 -10.74 -0.29
N ASP A 75 -12.41 -9.43 -0.04
CA ASP A 75 -12.41 -8.40 -1.08
C ASP A 75 -11.04 -8.26 -1.77
N PHE A 76 -9.99 -8.88 -1.19
CA PHE A 76 -8.69 -8.99 -1.85
C PHE A 76 -8.72 -9.94 -3.06
N ASP A 77 -9.80 -10.68 -3.30
CA ASP A 77 -10.01 -11.42 -4.56
C ASP A 77 -10.00 -10.50 -5.80
N GLY A 78 -10.40 -9.23 -5.63
CA GLY A 78 -10.33 -8.18 -6.65
C GLY A 78 -8.92 -7.69 -6.95
N LEU A 79 -7.91 -8.12 -6.20
CA LEU A 79 -6.50 -7.88 -6.52
C LEU A 79 -5.96 -8.98 -7.42
N ASP A 80 -5.08 -8.60 -8.35
CA ASP A 80 -4.31 -9.59 -9.12
C ASP A 80 -3.35 -10.38 -8.22
N LEU A 81 -2.92 -11.54 -8.71
CA LEU A 81 -2.09 -12.47 -7.95
C LEU A 81 -0.81 -11.82 -7.38
N PRO A 82 -0.05 -10.99 -8.14
CA PRO A 82 1.15 -10.35 -7.60
C PRO A 82 0.87 -9.43 -6.40
N ARG A 83 -0.23 -8.66 -6.43
CA ARG A 83 -0.62 -7.79 -5.31
C ARG A 83 -1.09 -8.60 -4.11
N ARG A 84 -1.86 -9.67 -4.32
CA ARG A 84 -2.25 -10.58 -3.24
C ARG A 84 -1.05 -11.23 -2.56
N GLN A 85 -0.06 -11.65 -3.34
CA GLN A 85 1.16 -12.25 -2.79
C GLN A 85 1.87 -11.25 -1.86
N VAL A 86 2.00 -9.99 -2.26
CA VAL A 86 2.58 -8.94 -1.40
C VAL A 86 1.82 -8.79 -0.08
N ILE A 87 0.49 -8.73 -0.13
CA ILE A 87 -0.30 -8.59 1.11
C ILE A 87 -0.15 -9.82 1.99
N ALA A 88 -0.14 -11.02 1.42
CA ALA A 88 0.10 -12.27 2.15
C ALA A 88 1.49 -12.30 2.80
N ASP A 89 2.54 -11.93 2.07
CA ASP A 89 3.90 -11.86 2.58
C ASP A 89 4.02 -10.84 3.71
N LEU A 90 3.35 -9.68 3.59
CA LEU A 90 3.30 -8.69 4.65
C LEU A 90 2.56 -9.23 5.88
N LEU A 91 1.42 -9.89 5.72
CA LEU A 91 0.69 -10.49 6.85
C LEU A 91 1.53 -11.56 7.58
N LEU A 92 2.29 -12.36 6.83
CA LEU A 92 3.12 -13.43 7.39
C LEU A 92 4.35 -12.89 8.13
N ASN A 93 5.00 -11.86 7.58
CA ASN A 93 6.30 -11.39 8.06
C ASN A 93 6.20 -10.10 8.90
N TYR A 94 5.05 -9.44 8.95
CA TYR A 94 4.86 -8.25 9.75
C TYR A 94 4.73 -8.63 11.22
N SER A 95 5.80 -8.40 11.99
CA SER A 95 5.88 -8.80 13.39
C SER A 95 5.20 -7.84 14.36
N GLY A 96 4.53 -6.78 13.89
CA GLY A 96 3.96 -5.75 14.77
C GLY A 96 5.07 -5.02 15.53
N TRP A 97 5.41 -3.82 15.09
CA TRP A 97 6.39 -3.00 15.81
C TRP A 97 5.78 -2.44 17.08
#